data_AF-A0A528CKD0-F1
#
_entry.id   AF-A0A528CKD0-F1
#
_cell.length_a   1.000
_cell.length_b   1.000
_cell.length_c   1.000
_cell.angle_alpha   90.00
_cell.angle_beta   90.00
_cell.angle_gamma   90.00
#
_symmetry.space_group_name_H-M   'P 1'
#
loop_
_entity.id
_entity.type
_entity.pdbx_description
1 polymer ?
#
loop_
_entity_poly.entity_id
_entity_poly.type
_entity_poly.pdbx_seq_one_letter_code
_entity_poly.pdbx_strand_id
1 'polypeptide(L)'
;KRIDHGSFVGRAVKEGIIDPDRSIQIGIRTHAPDTFGIKILYGHEVEDMRASDIAYAIVDRTGGKKAYVTFDIDCLDPAFAPGTGT
;
A
#
# COMPACT_ATOMS: atom_id res chain seq x y z
N LYS A 1 7.09 20.12 12.36
CA LYS A 1 6.95 19.05 11.33
C LYS A 1 6.27 17.87 12.02
N ARG A 2 5.09 17.42 11.57
CA ARG A 2 4.42 16.23 12.16
C ARG A 2 5.22 14.98 11.83
N ILE A 3 5.53 14.09 12.77
CA ILE A 3 6.29 12.86 12.52
C ILE A 3 5.52 11.72 13.18
N ASP A 4 5.05 10.77 12.37
CA ASP A 4 4.19 9.67 12.80
C ASP A 4 4.11 8.61 11.69
N HIS A 5 3.72 7.39 12.06
CA HIS A 5 3.61 6.24 11.17
C HIS A 5 2.52 6.38 10.08
N GLY A 6 1.56 7.30 10.21
CA GLY A 6 0.50 7.49 9.22
C GLY A 6 0.82 8.51 8.12
N SER A 7 1.88 9.33 8.28
CA SER A 7 2.16 10.43 7.32
C SER A 7 3.33 10.18 6.37
N PHE A 8 4.09 9.11 6.54
CA PHE A 8 5.36 8.93 5.83
C PHE A 8 5.19 8.73 4.31
N VAL A 9 4.16 8.00 3.86
CA VAL A 9 3.92 7.77 2.41
C VAL A 9 3.60 9.08 1.71
N GLY A 10 2.64 9.85 2.24
CA GLY A 10 2.30 11.16 1.66
C GLY A 10 3.48 12.14 1.67
N ARG A 11 4.38 12.04 2.65
CA ARG A 11 5.64 12.80 2.63
C ARG A 11 6.58 12.29 1.54
N ALA A 12 6.76 10.99 1.41
CA ALA A 12 7.65 10.39 0.42
C ALA A 12 7.24 10.80 -1.01
N VAL A 13 5.93 10.88 -1.28
CA VAL A 13 5.44 11.43 -2.56
C VAL A 13 5.80 12.91 -2.70
N LYS A 14 5.47 13.75 -1.70
CA LYS A 14 5.72 15.20 -1.75
C LYS A 14 7.21 15.57 -1.86
N GLU A 15 8.08 14.76 -1.27
CA GLU A 15 9.54 14.94 -1.31
C GLU A 15 10.19 14.25 -2.53
N GLY A 16 9.40 13.61 -3.41
CA GLY A 16 9.91 12.97 -4.64
C GLY A 16 10.74 11.70 -4.40
N ILE A 17 10.58 11.07 -3.24
CA ILE A 17 11.32 9.86 -2.85
C ILE A 17 10.73 8.62 -3.54
N ILE A 18 9.41 8.60 -3.75
CA ILE A 18 8.69 7.54 -4.47
C ILE A 18 7.91 8.13 -5.65
N ASP A 19 7.74 7.33 -6.70
CA ASP A 19 6.94 7.65 -7.89
C ASP A 19 5.51 7.11 -7.71
N PRO A 20 4.47 7.95 -7.54
CA PRO A 20 3.10 7.48 -7.37
C PRO A 20 2.58 6.65 -8.54
N ASP A 21 3.02 6.97 -9.77
CA ASP A 21 2.60 6.29 -11.01
C ASP A 21 3.19 4.89 -11.16
N ARG A 22 4.15 4.55 -10.29
CA ARG A 22 4.78 3.22 -10.18
C ARG A 22 4.59 2.58 -8.81
N SER A 23 3.84 3.23 -7.92
CA SER A 23 3.54 2.72 -6.58
C SER A 23 2.15 2.11 -6.50
N ILE A 24 1.99 1.13 -5.61
CA ILE A 24 0.73 0.44 -5.31
C ILE A 24 0.61 0.15 -3.82
N GLN A 25 -0.58 0.32 -3.26
CA GLN A 25 -0.95 -0.09 -1.90
C GLN A 25 -2.01 -1.18 -1.97
N ILE A 26 -1.91 -2.18 -1.11
CA ILE A 26 -2.70 -3.42 -1.18
C ILE A 26 -3.29 -3.68 0.20
N GLY A 27 -4.59 -4.02 0.25
CA GLY A 27 -5.27 -4.35 1.49
C GLY A 27 -5.75 -3.12 2.29
N ILE A 28 -5.79 -1.95 1.67
CA ILE A 28 -6.24 -0.72 2.35
C ILE A 28 -7.71 -0.86 2.73
N ARG A 29 -8.02 -0.58 4.00
CA ARG A 29 -9.37 -0.63 4.59
C ARG A 29 -9.71 0.62 5.39
N THR A 30 -8.94 1.69 5.18
CA THR A 30 -9.11 3.00 5.81
C THR A 30 -9.27 4.08 4.74
N HIS A 31 -9.85 5.22 5.14
CA HIS A 31 -9.98 6.36 4.25
C HIS A 31 -8.85 7.36 4.51
N ALA A 32 -8.14 7.74 3.43
CA ALA A 32 -7.16 8.81 3.46
C ALA A 32 -7.73 10.05 2.74
N PRO A 33 -7.45 11.28 3.22
CA PRO A 33 -7.89 12.50 2.55
C PRO A 33 -7.37 12.65 1.11
N ASP A 34 -6.22 12.05 0.83
CA ASP A 34 -5.58 12.07 -0.49
C ASP A 34 -4.77 10.77 -0.67
N THR A 35 -4.84 10.18 -1.87
CA THR A 35 -4.09 8.99 -2.27
C THR A 35 -2.77 9.36 -2.97
N PHE A 36 -2.61 10.64 -3.33
CA PHE A 36 -1.47 11.17 -4.07
C PHE A 36 -1.24 10.47 -5.42
N GLY A 37 -2.28 9.87 -6.02
CA GLY A 37 -2.19 9.15 -7.29
C GLY A 37 -1.62 7.73 -7.19
N ILE A 38 -1.36 7.23 -5.98
CA ILE A 38 -0.94 5.85 -5.76
C ILE A 38 -2.11 4.91 -6.09
N LYS A 39 -1.85 3.82 -6.83
CA LYS A 39 -2.86 2.79 -7.10
C LYS A 39 -3.20 2.07 -5.80
N ILE A 40 -4.48 1.91 -5.50
CA ILE A 40 -4.94 1.19 -4.31
C ILE A 40 -5.72 -0.04 -4.77
N LEU A 41 -5.41 -1.19 -4.18
CA LEU A 41 -6.28 -2.36 -4.13
C LEU A 41 -6.85 -2.42 -2.71
N TYR A 42 -8.15 -2.18 -2.57
CA TYR A 42 -8.81 -2.16 -1.28
C TYR A 42 -8.96 -3.58 -0.71
N GLY A 43 -9.06 -3.69 0.62
CA GLY A 43 -9.15 -4.98 1.32
C GLY A 43 -10.26 -5.88 0.78
N HIS A 44 -11.46 -5.33 0.59
CA HIS A 44 -12.60 -6.08 0.04
C HIS A 44 -12.37 -6.58 -1.39
N GLU A 45 -11.64 -5.85 -2.23
CA GLU A 45 -11.28 -6.32 -3.57
C GLU A 45 -10.25 -7.45 -3.49
N VAL A 46 -9.26 -7.30 -2.60
CA VAL A 46 -8.18 -8.26 -2.39
C VAL A 46 -8.71 -9.60 -1.87
N GLU A 47 -9.75 -9.58 -1.03
CA GLU A 47 -10.42 -10.79 -0.52
C GLU A 47 -11.04 -11.66 -1.62
N ASP A 48 -11.51 -11.03 -2.71
CA ASP A 48 -12.09 -11.71 -3.87
C ASP A 48 -11.05 -12.07 -4.96
N MET A 49 -9.80 -11.61 -4.82
CA MET A 49 -8.73 -11.84 -5.78
C MET A 49 -7.90 -13.08 -5.46
N ARG A 50 -7.36 -13.72 -6.50
CA ARG A 50 -6.31 -14.72 -6.30
C ARG A 50 -4.98 -14.01 -6.07
N ALA A 51 -4.09 -14.63 -5.30
CA ALA A 51 -2.73 -14.12 -5.08
C ALA A 51 -1.97 -13.86 -6.40
N SER A 52 -2.22 -14.66 -7.44
CA SER A 52 -1.66 -14.44 -8.78
C SER A 52 -2.10 -13.11 -9.37
N ASP A 53 -3.37 -12.73 -9.22
CA ASP A 53 -3.95 -11.53 -9.84
C ASP A 53 -3.38 -10.28 -9.16
N ILE A 54 -3.18 -10.34 -7.83
CA ILE A 54 -2.50 -9.30 -7.06
C ILE A 54 -1.05 -9.16 -7.53
N ALA A 55 -0.33 -10.28 -7.69
CA ALA A 55 1.04 -10.26 -8.19
C ALA A 55 1.14 -9.65 -9.60
N TYR A 56 0.22 -9.99 -10.50
CA TYR A 56 0.14 -9.35 -11.83
C TYR A 56 -0.11 -7.85 -11.72
N ALA A 57 -1.02 -7.40 -10.86
CA ALA A 57 -1.29 -5.97 -10.66
C ALA A 57 -0.07 -5.20 -10.11
N ILE A 58 0.75 -5.82 -9.25
CA ILE A 58 2.01 -5.25 -8.77
C ILE A 58 3.02 -5.12 -9.92
N VAL A 59 3.23 -6.18 -10.70
CA VAL A 59 4.19 -6.20 -11.81
C VAL A 59 3.80 -5.18 -12.89
N ASP A 60 2.51 -5.14 -13.24
CA ASP A 60 1.95 -4.18 -14.20
C ASP A 60 2.17 -2.73 -13.74
N ARG A 61 1.83 -2.42 -12.47
CA ARG A 61 1.97 -1.06 -11.94
C ARG A 61 3.44 -0.62 -11.83
N THR A 62 4.31 -1.50 -11.36
CA THR A 62 5.74 -1.18 -11.17
C THR A 62 6.51 -1.13 -12.49
N GLY A 63 6.04 -1.80 -13.55
CA GLY A 63 6.59 -1.72 -14.90
C GLY A 63 8.08 -2.11 -14.98
N GLY A 64 8.51 -3.06 -14.16
CA GLY A 64 9.91 -3.55 -14.12
C GLY A 64 10.93 -2.55 -13.57
N LYS A 65 10.50 -1.44 -12.97
CA LYS A 65 11.37 -0.50 -12.27
C LYS A 65 11.86 -1.08 -10.94
N LYS A 66 12.92 -0.48 -10.37
CA LYS A 66 13.37 -0.83 -9.02
C LYS A 66 12.24 -0.54 -8.04
N ALA A 67 11.84 -1.56 -7.28
CA ALA A 67 10.77 -1.46 -6.29
C ALA A 67 11.32 -1.71 -4.89
N TYR A 68 10.75 -1.01 -3.92
CA TYR A 68 10.92 -1.29 -2.51
C TYR A 68 9.62 -1.89 -1.98
N VAL A 69 9.72 -2.97 -1.19
CA VAL A 69 8.57 -3.62 -0.59
C VAL A 69 8.58 -3.31 0.91
N THR A 70 7.51 -2.68 1.37
CA THR A 70 7.20 -2.51 2.79
C THR A 70 5.99 -3.36 3.13
N PHE A 71 6.01 -4.03 4.27
CA PHE A 71 4.92 -4.89 4.72
C PHE A 71 4.51 -4.46 6.12
N ASP A 72 3.33 -3.88 6.24
CA ASP A 72 2.70 -3.67 7.55
C ASP A 72 1.96 -4.94 7.95
N ILE A 73 2.21 -5.45 9.15
CA ILE A 73 1.61 -6.72 9.60
C ILE A 73 0.11 -6.57 9.82
N ASP A 74 -0.35 -5.35 10.09
CA ASP A 74 -1.78 -5.06 10.15
C ASP A 74 -2.48 -5.27 8.81
N CYS A 75 -1.79 -5.45 7.68
CA CYS A 75 -2.49 -5.74 6.43
C CYS A 75 -3.28 -7.06 6.50
N LEU A 76 -2.87 -7.97 7.38
CA LEU A 76 -3.59 -9.21 7.68
C LEU A 76 -4.79 -8.95 8.60
N ASP A 77 -5.81 -9.80 8.49
CA ASP A 77 -6.95 -9.75 9.40
C ASP A 77 -6.51 -10.04 10.86
N PRO A 78 -7.11 -9.38 11.87
CA PRO A 78 -6.76 -9.59 13.28
C PRO A 78 -6.84 -11.05 13.76
N ALA A 79 -7.64 -11.92 13.11
CA ALA A 79 -7.65 -13.35 13.39
C ALA A 79 -6.28 -14.02 13.12
N PHE A 80 -5.48 -13.44 12.22
CA PHE A 80 -4.15 -13.92 11.86
C PHE A 80 -3.02 -13.06 12.45
N ALA A 81 -3.24 -11.76 12.64
CA ALA A 81 -2.25 -10.83 13.19
C ALA A 81 -2.79 -10.01 14.38
N PRO A 82 -3.15 -10.66 15.51
CA PRO A 82 -3.75 -9.95 16.65
C PRO A 82 -2.77 -9.03 17.39
N GLY A 83 -1.45 -9.23 17.23
CA GLY A 83 -0.41 -8.51 17.96
C GLY A 83 0.15 -7.29 17.22
N THR A 84 -0.72 -6.41 16.71
CA THR A 84 -0.32 -5.16 16.02
C THR A 84 -0.95 -3.92 16.65
N GLY A 85 -0.31 -2.76 16.48
CA GLY A 85 -0.73 -1.49 17.06
C GLY A 85 -1.92 -0.88 16.31
N THR A 86 -1.72 -0.57 15.03
CA THR A 86 -2.71 -0.06 14.06
C THR A 86 -2.08 0.13 12.69
#